data_AF-A0A835H3E7-F1
#
_entry.id   AF-A0A835H3E7-F1
#
_cell.length_a   1.000
_cell.length_b   1.000
_cell.length_c   1.000
_cell.angle_alpha   90.00
_cell.angle_beta   90.00
_cell.angle_gamma   90.00
#
_symmetry.space_group_name_H-M   'P 1'
#
loop_
_entity.id
_entity.type
_entity.pdbx_description
1 polymer ?
#
loop_
_entity_poly.entity_id
_entity_poly.type
_entity_poly.pdbx_seq_one_letter_code
_entity_poly.pdbx_strand_id
1 'polypeptide(L)'
;YKGYHEFAKSKGIDVGEPVGLDVLVDGTVPTGSGLSSSAAFVCSSTIAIMAAFDTNFPKKEIAQLTCACERHIGTQSSGMDQAISIMAKFGFAELIDFNPIRVTDVQLPANGTFVIAHSLTESQKAVTAATNNNNRVVECRVASIVLGIKLGMKPKEAISKVKTLSDVEGLCVSFASGRGSSDPVVAVKVFVCIIFSLSFVFVLDLRTAWFGENAEKNLGSFLGYRNRVKY
;
A
#
# COMPACT_ATOMS: atom_id res chain seq x y z
N TYR A 1 -2.69 -6.21 -22.87
CA TYR A 1 -3.30 -5.32 -21.84
C TYR A 1 -4.72 -5.77 -21.45
N LYS A 2 -4.90 -7.05 -21.11
CA LYS A 2 -6.23 -7.64 -20.82
C LYS A 2 -7.02 -6.89 -19.74
N GLY A 3 -6.37 -6.58 -18.61
CA GLY A 3 -7.02 -5.88 -17.50
C GLY A 3 -7.59 -4.51 -17.87
N TYR A 4 -6.95 -3.79 -18.79
CA TYR A 4 -7.45 -2.50 -19.29
C TYR A 4 -8.74 -2.66 -20.11
N HIS A 5 -8.79 -3.60 -21.06
CA HIS A 5 -10.01 -3.84 -21.87
C HIS A 5 -11.16 -4.33 -21.01
N GLU A 6 -10.90 -5.26 -20.08
CA GLU A 6 -11.92 -5.73 -19.15
C GLU A 6 -12.47 -4.58 -18.30
N PHE A 7 -11.61 -3.68 -17.85
CA PHE A 7 -12.00 -2.50 -17.10
C PHE A 7 -12.80 -1.50 -17.95
N ALA A 8 -12.33 -1.14 -19.14
CA ALA A 8 -13.04 -0.24 -20.04
C ALA A 8 -14.46 -0.77 -20.38
N LYS A 9 -14.55 -2.07 -20.69
CA LYS A 9 -15.83 -2.76 -20.91
C LYS A 9 -16.75 -2.72 -19.70
N SER A 10 -16.20 -2.89 -18.49
CA SER A 10 -16.98 -2.78 -17.24
C SER A 10 -17.53 -1.36 -16.99
N LYS A 11 -16.91 -0.35 -17.59
CA LYS A 11 -17.35 1.05 -17.56
C LYS A 11 -18.27 1.41 -18.73
N GLY A 12 -18.60 0.45 -19.60
CA GLY A 12 -19.42 0.69 -20.79
C GLY A 12 -18.70 1.47 -21.89
N ILE A 13 -17.36 1.56 -21.84
CA ILE A 13 -16.56 2.19 -22.88
C ILE A 13 -16.08 1.10 -23.84
N ASP A 14 -16.45 1.23 -25.11
CA ASP A 14 -15.94 0.37 -26.17
C ASP A 14 -14.63 0.95 -26.70
N VAL A 15 -13.53 0.25 -26.41
CA VAL A 15 -12.18 0.59 -26.88
C VAL A 15 -11.77 -0.22 -28.11
N GLY A 16 -12.73 -0.93 -28.73
CA GLY A 16 -12.48 -1.79 -29.88
C GLY A 16 -11.62 -3.01 -29.55
N GLU A 17 -11.12 -3.64 -30.62
CA GLU A 17 -10.27 -4.82 -30.51
C GLU A 17 -8.82 -4.45 -30.15
N PRO A 18 -8.10 -5.34 -29.44
CA PRO A 18 -6.69 -5.14 -29.17
C PRO A 18 -5.84 -4.91 -30.43
N VAL A 19 -5.17 -3.76 -30.51
CA VAL A 19 -4.14 -3.43 -31.51
C VAL A 19 -2.72 -3.67 -31.00
N GLY A 20 -1.79 -3.95 -31.91
CA GLY A 20 -0.36 -3.98 -31.59
C GLY A 20 0.16 -2.58 -31.24
N LEU A 21 1.04 -2.48 -30.24
CA LEU A 21 1.68 -1.22 -29.83
C LEU A 21 3.19 -1.42 -29.81
N ASP A 22 3.92 -0.53 -30.46
CA ASP A 22 5.37 -0.42 -30.31
C ASP A 22 5.67 0.52 -29.14
N VAL A 23 6.24 -0.04 -28.07
CA VAL A 23 6.45 0.68 -26.80
C VAL A 23 7.93 0.62 -26.42
N LEU A 24 8.52 1.81 -26.26
CA LEU A 24 9.83 1.95 -25.62
C LEU A 24 9.64 2.24 -24.13
N VAL A 25 10.30 1.46 -23.28
CA VAL A 25 10.23 1.58 -21.83
C VAL A 25 11.60 2.02 -21.31
N ASP A 26 11.62 3.13 -20.59
CA ASP A 26 12.79 3.60 -19.84
C ASP A 26 12.37 3.98 -18.42
N GLY A 27 13.24 3.74 -17.44
CA GLY A 27 12.92 3.96 -16.04
C GLY A 27 14.16 4.03 -15.16
N THR A 28 14.17 5.02 -14.25
CA THR A 28 15.29 5.30 -13.35
C THR A 28 15.08 4.78 -11.92
N VAL A 29 13.88 4.26 -11.62
CA VAL A 29 13.56 3.71 -10.29
C VAL A 29 14.30 2.39 -10.10
N PRO A 30 15.20 2.26 -9.10
CA PRO A 30 15.98 1.04 -8.90
C PRO A 30 15.10 -0.18 -8.64
N THR A 31 15.34 -1.27 -9.36
CA THR A 31 14.57 -2.52 -9.21
C THR A 31 14.91 -3.22 -7.90
N GLY A 32 13.90 -3.82 -7.25
CA GLY A 32 14.10 -4.63 -6.04
C GLY A 32 14.50 -3.83 -4.79
N SER A 33 14.45 -2.49 -4.87
CA SER A 33 14.92 -1.56 -3.83
C SER A 33 13.87 -1.18 -2.78
N GLY A 34 12.63 -1.67 -2.93
CA GLY A 34 11.49 -1.23 -2.11
C GLY A 34 10.88 0.11 -2.55
N LEU A 35 11.31 0.69 -3.69
CA LEU A 35 10.75 1.93 -4.26
C LEU A 35 9.66 1.69 -5.30
N SER A 36 9.05 0.50 -5.29
CA SER A 36 7.86 0.18 -6.08
C SER A 36 7.98 0.36 -7.60
N SER A 37 9.14 0.00 -8.18
CA SER A 37 9.37 0.06 -9.63
C SER A 37 8.35 -0.77 -10.44
N SER A 38 7.83 -1.88 -9.88
CA SER A 38 6.77 -2.68 -10.51
C SER A 38 5.45 -1.92 -10.62
N ALA A 39 5.03 -1.25 -9.55
CA ALA A 39 3.82 -0.44 -9.54
C ALA A 39 3.95 0.75 -10.49
N ALA A 40 5.11 1.41 -10.51
CA ALA A 40 5.40 2.49 -11.45
C ALA A 40 5.25 2.03 -12.92
N PHE A 41 5.80 0.85 -13.24
CA PHE A 41 5.68 0.26 -14.57
C PHE A 41 4.24 -0.09 -14.96
N VAL A 42 3.45 -0.69 -14.05
CA VAL A 42 2.03 -1.01 -14.31
C VAL A 42 1.20 0.26 -14.49
N CYS A 43 1.47 1.29 -13.68
CA CYS A 43 0.80 2.59 -13.78
C CYS A 43 1.12 3.30 -15.10
N SER A 44 2.40 3.41 -15.45
CA SER A 44 2.83 4.06 -16.70
C SER A 44 2.31 3.32 -17.93
N SER A 45 2.34 1.98 -17.92
CA SER A 45 1.77 1.16 -18.99
C SER A 45 0.27 1.43 -19.17
N THR A 46 -0.48 1.51 -18.06
CA THR A 46 -1.93 1.77 -18.11
C THR A 46 -2.22 3.16 -18.66
N ILE A 47 -1.47 4.19 -18.25
CA ILE A 47 -1.60 5.56 -18.78
C ILE A 47 -1.24 5.61 -20.26
N ALA A 48 -0.18 4.93 -20.70
CA ALA A 48 0.23 4.87 -22.10
C ALA A 48 -0.86 4.23 -22.98
N ILE A 49 -1.50 3.16 -22.49
CA ILE A 49 -2.62 2.52 -23.16
C ILE A 49 -3.83 3.47 -23.22
N MET A 50 -4.18 4.14 -22.12
CA MET A 50 -5.26 5.14 -22.12
C MET A 50 -5.04 6.23 -23.16
N ALA A 51 -3.81 6.71 -23.29
CA ALA A 51 -3.42 7.69 -24.31
C ALA A 51 -3.53 7.12 -25.73
N ALA A 52 -3.13 5.86 -25.96
CA ALA A 52 -3.24 5.21 -27.26
C ALA A 52 -4.69 5.04 -27.74
N PHE A 53 -5.63 4.86 -26.81
CA PHE A 53 -7.07 4.71 -27.09
C PHE A 53 -7.88 6.01 -26.88
N ASP A 54 -7.22 7.15 -26.64
CA ASP A 54 -7.85 8.46 -26.38
C ASP A 54 -8.97 8.42 -25.33
N THR A 55 -8.66 7.81 -24.19
CA THR A 55 -9.62 7.58 -23.10
C THR A 55 -9.12 8.22 -21.81
N ASN A 56 -10.06 8.64 -20.98
CA ASN A 56 -9.74 9.23 -19.68
C ASN A 56 -10.67 8.69 -18.60
N PHE A 57 -10.08 8.25 -17.50
CA PHE A 57 -10.79 7.72 -16.34
C PHE A 57 -10.37 8.47 -15.08
N PRO A 58 -11.21 8.49 -14.03
CA PRO A 58 -10.83 9.11 -12.77
C PRO A 58 -9.59 8.44 -12.18
N LYS A 59 -8.64 9.25 -11.70
CA LYS A 59 -7.36 8.79 -11.10
C LYS A 59 -7.55 7.69 -10.04
N LYS A 60 -8.59 7.81 -9.21
CA LYS A 60 -8.94 6.82 -8.18
C LYS A 60 -9.22 5.44 -8.77
N GLU A 61 -9.90 5.39 -9.90
CA GLU A 61 -10.23 4.14 -10.57
C GLU A 61 -8.99 3.55 -11.25
N ILE A 62 -8.11 4.38 -11.81
CA ILE A 62 -6.84 3.93 -12.38
C ILE A 62 -5.91 3.35 -11.31
N ALA A 63 -5.85 3.95 -10.12
CA ALA A 63 -5.10 3.39 -8.99
C ALA A 63 -5.64 2.01 -8.56
N GLN A 64 -6.96 1.83 -8.58
CA GLN A 64 -7.58 0.53 -8.27
C GLN A 64 -7.34 -0.51 -9.37
N LEU A 65 -7.46 -0.09 -10.65
CA LEU A 65 -7.21 -0.93 -11.81
C LEU A 65 -5.77 -1.43 -11.83
N THR A 66 -4.80 -0.54 -11.71
CA THR A 66 -3.37 -0.86 -11.71
C THR A 66 -3.00 -1.79 -10.55
N CYS A 67 -3.60 -1.59 -9.37
CA CYS A 67 -3.46 -2.52 -8.25
C CYS A 67 -4.02 -3.91 -8.57
N ALA A 68 -5.20 -4.00 -9.20
CA ALA A 68 -5.76 -5.27 -9.65
C ALA A 68 -4.88 -5.95 -10.72
N CYS A 69 -4.37 -5.16 -11.67
CA CYS A 69 -3.49 -5.62 -12.73
C CYS A 69 -2.18 -6.20 -12.18
N GLU A 70 -1.56 -5.56 -11.19
CA GLU A 70 -0.31 -6.05 -10.58
C GLU A 70 -0.52 -7.38 -9.84
N ARG A 71 -1.74 -7.71 -9.40
CA ARG A 71 -1.99 -9.03 -8.80
C ARG A 71 -1.95 -10.17 -9.82
N HIS A 72 -2.07 -9.89 -11.12
CA HIS A 72 -1.97 -10.93 -12.16
C HIS A 72 -0.59 -11.58 -12.23
N ILE A 73 0.47 -10.95 -11.73
CA ILE A 73 1.80 -11.57 -11.64
C ILE A 73 1.98 -12.46 -10.39
N GLY A 74 0.90 -12.71 -9.63
CA GLY A 74 0.91 -13.61 -8.47
C GLY A 74 1.24 -12.95 -7.13
N THR A 75 1.52 -11.64 -7.11
CA THR A 75 1.73 -10.90 -5.86
C THR A 75 0.39 -10.45 -5.27
N GLN A 76 0.21 -10.59 -3.96
CA GLN A 76 -0.92 -9.98 -3.25
C GLN A 76 -0.57 -8.53 -2.89
N SER A 77 -0.33 -7.71 -3.91
CA SER A 77 0.04 -6.30 -3.74
C SER A 77 -1.09 -5.50 -3.08
N SER A 78 -0.70 -4.56 -2.21
CA SER A 78 -1.60 -3.53 -1.68
C SER A 78 -1.81 -2.44 -2.72
N GLY A 79 -2.72 -1.49 -2.44
CA GLY A 79 -3.05 -0.39 -3.36
C GLY A 79 -2.23 0.89 -3.17
N MET A 80 -1.27 0.90 -2.22
CA MET A 80 -0.56 2.11 -1.81
C MET A 80 0.34 2.65 -2.92
N ASP A 81 1.17 1.78 -3.49
CA ASP A 81 2.19 2.12 -4.48
C ASP A 81 1.56 2.69 -5.75
N GLN A 82 0.44 2.12 -6.19
CA GLN A 82 -0.28 2.59 -7.36
C GLN A 82 -1.09 3.85 -7.06
N ALA A 83 -1.66 3.96 -5.86
CA ALA A 83 -2.35 5.17 -5.42
C ALA A 83 -1.42 6.38 -5.44
N ILE A 84 -0.22 6.26 -4.84
CA ILE A 84 0.74 7.35 -4.83
C ILE A 84 1.28 7.64 -6.24
N SER A 85 1.57 6.59 -7.03
CA SER A 85 2.08 6.78 -8.40
C SER A 85 1.11 7.54 -9.32
N ILE A 86 -0.20 7.42 -9.09
CA ILE A 86 -1.24 8.06 -9.94
C ILE A 86 -1.71 9.41 -9.37
N MET A 87 -1.81 9.52 -8.04
CA MET A 87 -2.48 10.64 -7.38
C MET A 87 -1.53 11.61 -6.67
N ALA A 88 -0.24 11.31 -6.55
CA ALA A 88 0.71 12.19 -5.89
C ALA A 88 0.70 13.62 -6.46
N LYS A 89 0.88 14.58 -5.57
CA LYS A 89 1.04 15.98 -5.89
C LYS A 89 2.45 16.46 -5.52
N PHE A 90 3.04 17.25 -6.43
CA PHE A 90 4.36 17.82 -6.20
C PHE A 90 4.39 18.67 -4.92
N GLY A 91 5.38 18.45 -4.05
CA GLY A 91 5.58 19.19 -2.81
C GLY A 91 4.80 18.69 -1.60
N PHE A 92 3.99 17.65 -1.75
CA PHE A 92 3.19 17.06 -0.67
C PHE A 92 3.54 15.59 -0.47
N ALA A 93 3.51 15.13 0.78
CA ALA A 93 3.27 13.73 1.07
C ALA A 93 1.76 13.47 1.01
N GLU A 94 1.36 12.21 1.01
CA GLU A 94 -0.06 11.84 0.88
C GLU A 94 -0.46 10.87 1.97
N LEU A 95 -1.55 11.16 2.68
CA LEU A 95 -2.24 10.19 3.50
C LEU A 95 -3.25 9.43 2.63
N ILE A 96 -3.04 8.12 2.49
CA ILE A 96 -3.85 7.25 1.63
C ILE A 96 -4.77 6.40 2.50
N ASP A 97 -6.07 6.65 2.39
CA ASP A 97 -7.10 5.78 2.95
C ASP A 97 -7.56 4.74 1.92
N PHE A 98 -7.98 3.58 2.41
CA PHE A 98 -8.59 2.53 1.60
C PHE A 98 -10.03 2.27 2.05
N ASN A 99 -10.86 1.74 1.14
CA ASN A 99 -12.26 1.37 1.38
C ASN A 99 -13.20 2.54 1.76
N PRO A 100 -13.48 3.51 0.85
CA PRO A 100 -12.95 3.68 -0.51
C PRO A 100 -11.60 4.39 -0.55
N ILE A 101 -10.92 4.33 -1.70
CA ILE A 101 -9.63 5.00 -1.88
C ILE A 101 -9.75 6.53 -1.79
N ARG A 102 -9.00 7.14 -0.88
CA ARG A 102 -8.90 8.60 -0.75
C ARG A 102 -7.45 8.99 -0.50
N VAL A 103 -7.11 10.20 -0.94
CA VAL A 103 -5.80 10.79 -0.81
C VAL A 103 -5.99 12.18 -0.20
N THR A 104 -5.22 12.47 0.83
CA THR A 104 -5.22 13.76 1.52
C THR A 104 -3.80 14.30 1.58
N ASP A 105 -3.60 15.48 1.01
CA ASP A 105 -2.32 16.18 1.00
C ASP A 105 -1.79 16.37 2.44
N VAL A 106 -0.54 15.98 2.67
CA VAL A 106 0.19 16.18 3.93
C VAL A 106 1.41 17.06 3.66
N GLN A 107 1.39 18.26 4.23
CA GLN A 107 2.52 19.18 4.16
C GLN A 107 3.63 18.71 5.10
N LEU A 108 4.82 18.49 4.55
CA LEU A 108 5.99 18.11 5.31
C LEU A 108 6.60 19.33 6.05
N PRO A 109 7.21 19.12 7.23
CA PRO A 109 7.94 20.19 7.92
C PRO A 109 9.05 20.78 7.04
N ALA A 110 9.10 22.11 6.94
CA ALA A 110 10.04 22.81 6.04
C ALA A 110 11.52 22.58 6.38
N ASN A 111 11.82 22.23 7.63
CA ASN A 111 13.19 22.08 8.14
C ASN A 111 13.67 20.61 8.17
N GLY A 112 12.96 19.70 7.50
CA GLY A 112 13.33 18.29 7.37
C GLY A 112 13.69 17.93 5.93
N THR A 113 14.57 16.94 5.75
CA THR A 113 14.85 16.35 4.44
C THR A 113 14.80 14.84 4.56
N PHE A 114 14.05 14.19 3.67
CA PHE A 114 14.05 12.74 3.53
C PHE A 114 15.20 12.33 2.61
N VAL A 115 16.06 11.44 3.10
CA VAL A 115 17.16 10.86 2.31
C VAL A 115 16.89 9.37 2.15
N ILE A 116 16.89 8.91 0.89
CA ILE A 116 16.76 7.50 0.56
C ILE A 116 18.16 6.89 0.47
N ALA A 117 18.47 5.93 1.34
CA ALA A 117 19.72 5.17 1.32
C ALA A 117 19.43 3.72 0.90
N HIS A 118 19.97 3.31 -0.25
CA HIS A 118 19.76 1.98 -0.79
C HIS A 118 20.67 0.95 -0.10
N SER A 119 20.11 -0.12 0.47
CA SER A 119 20.86 -1.15 1.21
C SER A 119 21.75 -2.05 0.33
N LEU A 120 21.63 -1.93 -1.00
CA LEU A 120 22.26 -2.75 -2.04
C LEU A 120 21.82 -4.23 -2.01
N THR A 121 20.81 -4.55 -1.19
CA THR A 121 20.22 -5.88 -1.14
C THR A 121 18.95 -5.89 -1.99
N GLU A 122 18.95 -6.69 -3.06
CA GLU A 122 17.77 -6.81 -3.92
C GLU A 122 16.70 -7.70 -3.28
N SER A 123 15.46 -7.22 -3.30
CA SER A 123 14.28 -8.00 -2.95
C SER A 123 13.41 -8.25 -4.19
N GLN A 124 13.42 -9.48 -4.68
CA GLN A 124 12.59 -9.90 -5.80
C GLN A 124 11.18 -10.29 -5.29
N LYS A 125 10.33 -9.27 -5.08
CA LYS A 125 8.99 -9.37 -4.46
C LYS A 125 8.08 -10.40 -5.16
N ALA A 126 8.14 -10.50 -6.49
CA ALA A 126 7.33 -11.44 -7.26
C ALA A 126 7.83 -12.89 -7.13
N VAL A 127 9.15 -13.09 -7.23
CA VAL A 127 9.77 -14.43 -7.19
C VAL A 127 9.63 -15.07 -5.81
N THR A 128 9.82 -14.27 -4.76
CA THR A 128 9.70 -14.72 -3.36
C THR A 128 8.33 -14.46 -2.76
N ALA A 129 7.33 -14.14 -3.60
CA ALA A 129 6.00 -13.73 -3.15
C ALA A 129 5.38 -14.79 -2.24
N ALA A 130 5.45 -16.06 -2.63
CA ALA A 130 4.84 -17.17 -1.91
C ALA A 130 5.42 -17.35 -0.49
N THR A 131 6.73 -17.14 -0.29
CA THR A 131 7.39 -17.38 0.99
C THR A 131 7.49 -16.13 1.87
N ASN A 132 7.46 -14.95 1.28
CA ASN A 132 7.62 -13.68 1.98
C ASN A 132 6.32 -12.87 1.98
N ASN A 133 6.09 -12.04 0.95
CA ASN A 133 5.04 -11.04 0.96
C ASN A 133 3.63 -11.64 1.09
N ASN A 134 3.30 -12.67 0.30
CA ASN A 134 1.98 -13.29 0.34
C ASN A 134 1.77 -14.07 1.65
N ASN A 135 2.83 -14.65 2.23
CA ASN A 135 2.74 -15.28 3.55
C ASN A 135 2.30 -14.27 4.61
N ARG A 136 2.88 -13.07 4.61
CA ARG A 136 2.46 -11.99 5.54
C ARG A 136 1.00 -11.57 5.33
N VAL A 137 0.51 -11.56 4.08
CA VAL A 137 -0.91 -11.28 3.79
C VAL A 137 -1.82 -12.37 4.37
N VAL A 138 -1.47 -13.65 4.20
CA VAL A 138 -2.23 -14.78 4.74
C VAL A 138 -2.23 -14.74 6.27
N GLU A 139 -1.07 -14.53 6.86
CA GLU A 139 -0.87 -14.37 8.30
C GLU A 139 -1.77 -13.28 8.89
N CYS A 140 -1.80 -12.08 8.29
CA CYS A 140 -2.66 -10.98 8.75
C CYS A 140 -4.16 -11.33 8.61
N ARG A 141 -4.53 -12.04 7.54
CA ARG A 141 -5.92 -12.50 7.34
C ARG A 141 -6.33 -13.52 8.39
N VAL A 142 -5.48 -14.50 8.68
CA VAL A 142 -5.72 -15.49 9.74
C VAL A 142 -5.81 -14.80 11.10
N ALA A 143 -4.92 -13.84 11.39
CA ALA A 143 -4.97 -13.05 12.62
C ALA A 143 -6.31 -12.31 12.76
N SER A 144 -6.81 -11.72 11.68
CA SER A 144 -8.10 -11.01 11.66
C SER A 144 -9.27 -11.97 11.94
N ILE A 145 -9.25 -13.17 11.36
CA ILE A 145 -10.26 -14.23 11.61
C ILE A 145 -10.23 -14.66 13.08
N VAL A 146 -9.04 -14.96 13.61
CA VAL A 146 -8.85 -15.38 15.01
C VAL A 146 -9.32 -14.28 15.96
N LEU A 147 -8.99 -13.03 15.67
CA LEU A 147 -9.44 -11.87 16.44
C LEU A 147 -10.97 -11.76 16.44
N GLY A 148 -11.62 -11.90 15.28
CA GLY A 148 -13.08 -11.93 15.18
C GLY A 148 -13.70 -13.04 16.05
N ILE A 149 -13.13 -14.24 16.03
CA ILE A 149 -13.60 -15.37 16.87
C ILE A 149 -13.44 -15.05 18.36
N LYS A 150 -12.29 -14.50 18.77
CA LYS A 150 -12.03 -14.13 20.17
C LYS A 150 -12.95 -13.02 20.66
N LEU A 151 -13.39 -12.15 19.76
CA LEU A 151 -14.34 -11.07 20.05
C LEU A 151 -15.82 -11.49 19.93
N GLY A 152 -16.10 -12.79 19.72
CA GLY A 152 -17.45 -13.35 19.81
C GLY A 152 -18.10 -13.73 18.48
N MET A 153 -17.42 -13.62 17.35
CA MET A 153 -17.93 -14.16 16.08
C MET A 153 -17.91 -15.70 16.09
N LYS A 154 -18.93 -16.32 15.49
CA LYS A 154 -18.93 -17.78 15.30
C LYS A 154 -17.80 -18.17 14.32
N PRO A 155 -17.05 -19.26 14.54
CA PRO A 155 -15.94 -19.64 13.67
C PRO A 155 -16.29 -19.72 12.17
N LYS A 156 -17.42 -20.34 11.83
CA LYS A 156 -17.90 -20.44 10.42
C LYS A 156 -18.17 -19.07 9.80
N GLU A 157 -18.68 -18.13 10.59
CA GLU A 157 -18.96 -16.76 10.15
C GLU A 157 -17.66 -15.97 9.97
N ALA A 158 -16.73 -16.07 10.93
CA ALA A 158 -15.45 -15.37 10.84
C ALA A 158 -14.65 -15.80 9.60
N ILE A 159 -14.57 -17.10 9.33
CA ILE A 159 -13.84 -17.64 8.16
C ILE A 159 -14.44 -17.16 6.82
N SER A 160 -15.76 -17.01 6.74
CA SER A 160 -16.44 -16.63 5.51
C SER A 160 -16.49 -15.11 5.28
N LYS A 161 -16.69 -14.33 6.35
CA LYS A 161 -16.91 -12.88 6.25
C LYS A 161 -15.65 -12.03 6.46
N VAL A 162 -14.70 -12.48 7.27
CA VAL A 162 -13.51 -11.68 7.60
C VAL A 162 -12.44 -11.86 6.53
N LYS A 163 -12.13 -10.77 5.83
CA LYS A 163 -11.09 -10.71 4.80
C LYS A 163 -9.95 -9.80 5.22
N THR A 164 -10.26 -8.75 5.97
CA THR A 164 -9.33 -7.71 6.41
C THR A 164 -9.54 -7.40 7.89
N LEU A 165 -8.57 -6.70 8.49
CA LEU A 165 -8.67 -6.25 9.87
C LEU A 165 -9.84 -5.26 10.08
N SER A 166 -10.19 -4.47 9.06
CA SER A 166 -11.30 -3.52 9.13
C SER A 166 -12.65 -4.21 9.37
N ASP A 167 -12.82 -5.45 8.89
CA ASP A 167 -14.05 -6.23 9.10
C ASP A 167 -14.32 -6.55 10.59
N VAL A 168 -13.28 -6.49 11.43
CA VAL A 168 -13.36 -6.76 12.87
C VAL A 168 -13.06 -5.52 13.74
N GLU A 169 -12.79 -4.37 13.13
CA GLU A 169 -12.44 -3.13 13.83
C GLU A 169 -13.56 -2.68 14.77
N GLY A 170 -14.82 -2.73 14.33
CA GLY A 170 -15.96 -2.39 15.19
C GLY A 170 -16.07 -3.26 16.45
N LEU A 171 -15.71 -4.54 16.34
CA LEU A 171 -15.65 -5.44 17.49
C LEU A 171 -14.50 -5.08 18.43
N CYS A 172 -13.36 -4.66 17.88
CA CYS A 172 -12.20 -4.21 18.66
C CYS A 172 -12.54 -2.93 19.46
N VAL A 173 -13.22 -1.97 18.84
CA VAL A 173 -13.66 -0.72 19.49
C VAL A 173 -14.69 -1.01 20.58
N SER A 174 -15.63 -1.92 20.35
CA SER A 174 -16.61 -2.35 21.36
C SER A 174 -15.92 -3.00 22.58
N PHE A 175 -14.95 -3.88 22.33
CA PHE A 175 -14.15 -4.49 23.38
C PHE A 175 -13.33 -3.48 24.17
N ALA A 176 -12.70 -2.52 23.50
CA ALA A 176 -11.95 -1.45 24.14
C ALA A 176 -12.85 -0.57 25.01
N SER A 177 -14.05 -0.22 24.51
CA SER A 177 -15.03 0.59 25.22
C SER A 177 -15.47 -0.08 26.53
N GLY A 178 -15.64 -1.41 26.53
CA GLY A 178 -15.92 -2.20 27.75
C GLY A 178 -14.79 -2.16 28.80
N ARG A 179 -13.61 -1.65 28.45
CA ARG A 179 -12.45 -1.47 29.33
C ARG A 179 -12.09 0.01 29.55
N GLY A 180 -12.97 0.93 29.17
CA GLY A 180 -12.75 2.37 29.33
C GLY A 180 -11.73 2.98 28.36
N SER A 181 -11.47 2.33 27.22
CA SER A 181 -10.59 2.85 26.17
C SER A 181 -11.31 2.96 24.83
N SER A 182 -11.02 3.99 24.04
CA SER A 182 -11.49 4.08 22.65
C SER A 182 -10.50 3.46 21.65
N ASP A 183 -9.34 2.99 22.12
CA ASP A 183 -8.26 2.49 21.27
C ASP A 183 -8.50 1.01 20.90
N PRO A 184 -8.77 0.69 19.62
CA PRO A 184 -8.98 -0.70 19.17
C PRO A 184 -7.73 -1.58 19.34
N VAL A 185 -6.54 -0.98 19.48
CA VAL A 185 -5.28 -1.70 19.71
C VAL A 185 -5.30 -2.46 21.04
N VAL A 186 -6.14 -2.05 22.00
CA VAL A 186 -6.34 -2.78 23.26
C VAL A 186 -6.81 -4.22 23.00
N ALA A 187 -7.73 -4.43 22.05
CA ALA A 187 -8.19 -5.77 21.69
C ALA A 187 -7.07 -6.60 21.06
N VAL A 188 -6.29 -5.98 20.16
CA VAL A 188 -5.17 -6.63 19.47
C VAL A 188 -4.09 -7.06 20.47
N LYS A 189 -3.73 -6.20 21.42
CA LYS A 189 -2.75 -6.51 22.47
C LYS A 189 -3.19 -7.68 23.34
N VAL A 190 -4.47 -7.76 23.68
CA VAL A 190 -5.00 -8.83 24.54
C VAL A 190 -5.02 -10.18 23.82
N PHE A 191 -5.35 -10.22 22.53
CA PHE A 191 -5.62 -11.49 21.83
C PHE A 191 -4.57 -11.90 20.80
N VAL A 192 -3.74 -10.99 20.32
CA VAL A 192 -2.85 -11.21 19.16
C VAL A 192 -1.37 -11.02 19.49
N CYS A 193 -1.02 -10.48 20.67
CA CYS A 193 0.39 -10.32 21.09
C CYS A 193 1.22 -11.63 21.08
N ILE A 194 0.58 -12.80 21.16
CA ILE A 194 1.27 -14.10 21.13
C ILE A 194 1.54 -14.58 19.69
N ILE A 195 0.79 -14.11 18.68
CA ILE A 195 0.90 -14.63 17.31
C ILE A 195 1.92 -13.83 16.48
N PHE A 196 2.21 -12.56 16.82
CA PHE A 196 3.04 -11.68 15.98
C PHE A 196 3.99 -10.78 16.78
N SER A 197 4.98 -11.34 17.44
CA SER A 197 6.08 -10.54 18.03
C SER A 197 7.06 -9.96 16.99
N LEU A 198 6.85 -10.15 15.68
CA LEU A 198 7.84 -9.77 14.65
C LEU A 198 7.28 -9.19 13.34
N SER A 199 5.98 -8.97 13.15
CA SER A 199 5.47 -8.54 11.83
C SER A 199 4.37 -7.49 11.81
N PHE A 200 3.91 -7.01 12.98
CA PHE A 200 2.85 -6.00 13.05
C PHE A 200 3.34 -4.54 12.90
N VAL A 201 4.66 -4.32 12.84
CA VAL A 201 5.25 -2.98 12.77
C VAL A 201 4.88 -2.23 11.48
N PHE A 202 4.35 -2.88 10.44
CA PHE A 202 4.08 -2.17 9.18
C PHE A 202 2.65 -1.66 8.99
N VAL A 203 1.64 -2.26 9.64
CA VAL A 203 0.22 -1.94 9.35
C VAL A 203 -0.37 -0.91 10.30
N LEU A 204 0.06 -0.90 11.56
CA LEU A 204 -0.45 0.03 12.58
C LEU A 204 0.45 1.27 12.73
N ASP A 205 1.71 1.19 12.29
CA ASP A 205 2.69 2.24 12.50
C ASP A 205 2.56 3.43 11.53
N LEU A 206 1.74 3.33 10.47
CA LEU A 206 1.50 4.49 9.59
C LEU A 206 0.58 5.55 10.22
N ARG A 207 -0.18 5.24 11.28
CA ARG A 207 -0.92 6.25 12.06
C ARG A 207 -0.10 6.84 13.21
N THR A 208 0.91 6.14 13.72
CA THR A 208 1.71 6.56 14.89
C THR A 208 3.13 7.04 14.56
N ALA A 209 3.74 6.62 13.45
CA ALA A 209 5.08 7.06 13.07
C ALA A 209 5.16 8.53 12.62
N TRP A 210 4.02 9.23 12.50
CA TRP A 210 3.97 10.63 12.08
C TRP A 210 3.81 11.66 13.21
N PHE A 211 3.66 11.21 14.46
CA PHE A 211 3.75 12.08 15.64
C PHE A 211 4.36 11.33 16.82
N GLY A 212 5.64 10.99 16.70
CA GLY A 212 6.48 10.61 17.84
C GLY A 212 7.00 11.86 18.54
N GLU A 213 6.26 12.37 19.51
CA GLU A 213 6.81 13.15 20.63
C GLU A 213 8.10 12.48 21.15
N ASN A 214 9.21 13.21 21.17
CA ASN A 214 10.58 12.83 21.66
C ASN A 214 11.72 12.68 20.62
N ALA A 215 11.72 13.42 19.50
CA ALA A 215 12.91 13.56 18.66
C ALA A 215 13.80 14.79 19.03
N GLU A 216 13.73 15.30 20.26
CA GLU A 216 14.43 16.52 20.68
C GLU A 216 15.81 16.29 21.35
N LYS A 217 16.35 15.06 21.39
CA LYS A 217 17.49 14.76 22.29
C LYS A 217 18.79 14.22 21.71
N ASN A 218 19.02 14.24 20.39
CA ASN A 218 20.38 13.95 19.88
C ASN A 218 20.73 14.80 18.66
N LEU A 219 20.92 16.10 18.90
CA LEU A 219 21.72 16.99 18.05
C LEU A 219 23.20 16.74 18.37
N GLY A 220 23.90 16.09 17.46
CA GLY A 220 25.33 15.81 17.62
C GLY A 220 25.99 15.40 16.30
N SER A 221 26.50 16.39 15.57
CA SER A 221 27.61 16.32 14.61
C SER A 221 27.59 15.22 13.53
N PHE A 222 27.42 15.59 12.26
CA PHE A 222 28.54 15.55 11.31
C PHE A 222 28.25 16.36 10.04
N LEU A 223 29.19 17.24 9.71
CA LEU A 223 29.23 18.06 8.51
C LEU A 223 29.62 17.22 7.28
N GLY A 224 29.00 17.55 6.15
CA GLY A 224 29.68 17.62 4.85
C GLY A 224 29.62 16.37 3.97
N TYR A 225 28.88 16.45 2.86
CA TYR A 225 29.51 16.64 1.54
C TYR A 225 28.45 17.03 0.50
N ARG A 226 28.62 18.26 -0.03
CA ARG A 226 27.99 18.76 -1.25
C ARG A 226 28.53 17.96 -2.43
N ASN A 227 27.68 17.52 -3.35
CA ASN A 227 28.04 17.61 -4.77
C ASN A 227 26.83 17.77 -5.69
N ARG A 228 26.89 18.89 -6.42
CA ARG A 228 26.11 19.21 -7.61
C ARG A 228 26.55 18.30 -8.74
N VAL A 229 25.62 17.75 -9.51
CA VAL A 229 25.83 17.57 -10.96
C VAL A 229 24.53 17.92 -11.67
N LYS A 230 24.58 19.06 -12.36
CA LYS A 230 23.69 19.41 -13.48
C LYS A 230 24.12 18.53 -14.66
N TYR A 231 23.18 17.96 -15.41
CA TYR A 231 22.98 18.18 -16.85
C TYR A 231 21.53 17.84 -17.18
#